data_AF-A0A8W8MLN8-F1
#
_entry.id   AF-A0A8W8MLN8-F1
#
_cell.length_a   1.000
_cell.length_b   1.000
_cell.length_c   1.000
_cell.angle_alpha   90.00
_cell.angle_beta   90.00
_cell.angle_gamma   90.00
#
_symmetry.space_group_name_H-M   'P 1'
#
loop_
_entity.id
_entity.type
_entity.pdbx_description
1 polymer ?
#
loop_
_entity_poly.entity_id
_entity_poly.type
_entity_poly.pdbx_seq_one_letter_code
_entity_poly.pdbx_strand_id
1 'polypeptide(L)'
;MDSEQRKRITSNITFLKERLGYMDPILDRLVEKNVLTMEQRERIEKVQPPTPHKKFNEFIQFLLASPDPGTFPSFIASLEDERYFNIVERLQKDVPGRKSVSRDTYVRPQTSVSRPNTAVVTQKQTSESAVSAVPERVVRSKTSVYRQPAYHLVDDETDTTTSESPLPQSPSPVNRQRTSNNHDPHYGGAKIADRVTVAVGHMFAEFSGKLTNDLLDGFERRRHEERIDMEIRIEKKIDHVIEKRVDEKLAVFKQEWEQEKANYLEGNQMALNSLQDSIERLQSYQDEYILLKQKYEQLQSTHSQMREKENERWQKLSTLNKDNNTLKNEGEVLRGQIIELRDRVQELESDNRVLKDNEIQDQCKINQLVADKEDLLSELERTEREKMDLKMRVDSLSREIEKLLNNQQERASQEDKAYQDALRKQNDRLDELYKVVQALSDRDRQTRNLFIGGSSMSKAIRSAARPPK
;
A
#
# COMPACT_ATOMS: atom_id res chain seq x y z
N MET A 1 -17.71 18.64 -19.06
CA MET A 1 -17.13 18.46 -20.40
C MET A 1 -18.23 18.55 -21.45
N ASP A 2 -17.94 19.00 -22.66
CA ASP A 2 -18.93 19.10 -23.74
C ASP A 2 -19.14 17.76 -24.47
N SER A 3 -20.28 17.59 -25.16
CA SER A 3 -20.65 16.39 -25.92
C SER A 3 -19.63 16.05 -27.01
N GLU A 4 -19.09 17.06 -27.70
CA GLU A 4 -18.08 16.85 -28.74
C GLU A 4 -16.75 16.35 -28.14
N GLN A 5 -16.33 16.91 -27.01
CA GLN A 5 -15.11 16.49 -26.29
C GLN A 5 -15.23 15.05 -25.78
N ARG A 6 -16.40 14.69 -25.24
CA ARG A 6 -16.71 13.29 -24.87
C ARG A 6 -16.61 12.36 -26.07
N LYS A 7 -17.17 12.75 -27.23
CA LYS A 7 -17.06 11.95 -28.46
C LYS A 7 -15.61 11.76 -28.89
N ARG A 8 -14.75 12.78 -28.81
CA ARG A 8 -13.32 12.66 -29.15
C ARG A 8 -12.57 11.66 -28.26
N ILE A 9 -12.85 11.68 -26.94
CA ILE A 9 -12.29 10.68 -26.01
C ILE A 9 -12.83 9.29 -26.37
N THR A 10 -14.15 9.13 -26.48
CA THR A 10 -14.80 7.83 -26.73
C THR A 10 -14.35 7.19 -28.04
N SER A 11 -14.25 7.97 -29.13
CA SER A 11 -13.76 7.50 -30.44
C SER A 11 -12.30 7.04 -30.41
N ASN A 12 -11.50 7.51 -29.44
CA ASN A 12 -10.08 7.16 -29.30
C ASN A 12 -9.78 6.26 -28.09
N ILE A 13 -10.80 5.71 -27.40
CA ILE A 13 -10.60 4.89 -26.19
C ILE A 13 -9.62 3.74 -26.41
N THR A 14 -9.72 3.00 -27.52
CA THR A 14 -8.82 1.88 -27.80
C THR A 14 -7.38 2.34 -27.97
N PHE A 15 -7.18 3.47 -28.67
CA PHE A 15 -5.86 4.05 -28.87
C PHE A 15 -5.25 4.56 -27.55
N LEU A 16 -6.08 5.22 -26.73
CA LEU A 16 -5.70 5.68 -25.40
C LEU A 16 -5.27 4.49 -24.53
N LYS A 17 -6.06 3.42 -24.52
CA LYS A 17 -5.81 2.21 -23.72
C LYS A 17 -4.48 1.52 -24.06
N GLU A 18 -4.05 1.55 -25.32
CA GLU A 18 -2.81 0.93 -25.77
C GLU A 18 -1.57 1.80 -25.53
N ARG A 19 -1.73 3.13 -25.51
CA ARG A 19 -0.61 4.08 -25.46
C ARG A 19 -0.41 4.73 -24.09
N LEU A 20 -1.44 4.75 -23.26
CA LEU A 20 -1.37 5.12 -21.85
C LEU A 20 -0.99 3.91 -21.01
N GLY A 21 0.27 3.48 -21.15
CA GLY A 21 0.80 2.32 -20.44
C GLY A 21 0.97 2.55 -18.94
N TYR A 22 1.29 3.79 -18.53
CA TYR A 22 1.51 4.17 -17.13
C TYR A 22 0.63 5.38 -16.78
N MET A 23 -0.40 5.13 -15.96
CA MET A 23 -1.48 6.09 -15.69
C MET A 23 -1.20 7.02 -14.51
N ASP A 24 -0.40 6.59 -13.54
CA ASP A 24 -0.22 7.30 -12.25
C ASP A 24 0.21 8.77 -12.44
N PRO A 25 1.17 9.11 -13.33
CA PRO A 25 1.58 10.51 -13.52
C PRO A 25 0.46 11.40 -14.06
N ILE A 26 -0.43 10.86 -14.88
CA ILE A 26 -1.56 11.61 -15.45
C ILE A 26 -2.66 11.77 -14.40
N LEU A 27 -2.91 10.73 -13.60
CA LEU A 27 -3.86 10.78 -12.49
C LEU A 27 -3.43 11.84 -11.47
N ASP A 28 -2.15 11.88 -11.10
CA ASP A 28 -1.59 12.86 -10.17
C ASP A 28 -1.78 14.29 -10.70
N ARG A 29 -1.46 14.54 -11.98
CA ARG A 29 -1.69 15.87 -12.59
C ARG A 29 -3.15 16.27 -12.69
N LEU A 30 -4.04 15.31 -12.93
CA LEU A 30 -5.49 15.58 -12.98
C LEU A 30 -6.06 15.88 -11.59
N VAL A 31 -5.48 15.31 -10.54
CA VAL A 31 -5.78 15.72 -9.16
C VAL A 31 -5.25 17.13 -8.88
N GLU A 32 -4.01 17.44 -9.26
CA GLU A 32 -3.44 18.78 -9.11
C GLU A 32 -4.26 19.86 -9.84
N LYS A 33 -4.81 19.53 -11.01
CA LYS A 33 -5.68 20.41 -11.81
C LYS A 33 -7.14 20.38 -11.37
N ASN A 34 -7.47 19.76 -10.23
CA ASN A 34 -8.82 19.62 -9.67
C ASN A 34 -9.86 18.98 -10.60
N VAL A 35 -9.41 18.16 -11.55
CA VAL A 35 -10.28 17.41 -12.47
C VAL A 35 -10.74 16.10 -11.84
N LEU A 36 -9.85 15.45 -11.07
CA LEU A 36 -10.15 14.26 -10.28
C LEU A 36 -9.99 14.56 -8.79
N THR A 37 -10.82 13.94 -7.96
CA THR A 37 -10.63 14.00 -6.51
C THR A 37 -9.62 12.94 -6.05
N MET A 38 -9.01 13.14 -4.88
CA MET A 38 -8.13 12.15 -4.26
C MET A 38 -8.83 10.81 -4.02
N GLU A 39 -10.13 10.84 -3.68
CA GLU A 39 -10.96 9.65 -3.50
C GLU A 39 -11.17 8.88 -4.83
N GLN A 40 -11.35 9.60 -5.95
CA GLN A 40 -11.45 8.98 -7.28
C GLN A 40 -10.13 8.35 -7.71
N ARG A 41 -8.99 9.01 -7.45
CA ARG A 41 -7.65 8.45 -7.68
C ARG A 41 -7.45 7.16 -6.89
N GLU A 42 -7.78 7.17 -5.60
CA GLU A 42 -7.65 6.00 -4.72
C GLU A 42 -8.56 4.84 -5.18
N ARG A 43 -9.77 5.16 -5.65
CA ARG A 43 -10.70 4.19 -6.21
C ARG A 43 -10.18 3.56 -7.50
N ILE A 44 -9.53 4.33 -8.37
CA ILE A 44 -8.83 3.83 -9.58
C ILE A 44 -7.63 2.95 -9.20
N GLU A 45 -6.92 3.25 -8.11
CA GLU A 45 -5.77 2.50 -7.67
C GLU A 45 -6.15 1.14 -7.03
N LYS A 46 -7.23 1.11 -6.24
CA LYS A 46 -7.71 -0.05 -5.47
C LYS A 46 -8.70 -0.96 -6.21
N VAL A 47 -8.84 -0.83 -7.52
CA VAL A 47 -9.77 -1.66 -8.32
C VAL A 47 -9.46 -3.15 -8.19
N GLN A 48 -10.48 -3.98 -7.97
CA GLN A 48 -10.35 -5.44 -7.89
C GLN A 48 -10.94 -6.17 -9.11
N PRO A 49 -10.20 -7.10 -9.75
CA PRO A 49 -8.77 -7.36 -9.59
C PRO A 49 -7.90 -6.20 -10.14
N PRO A 50 -6.68 -6.00 -9.58
CA PRO A 50 -5.80 -4.88 -9.90
C PRO A 50 -5.13 -5.09 -11.25
N THR A 51 -5.88 -4.86 -12.32
CA THR A 51 -5.40 -4.98 -13.71
C THR A 51 -5.32 -3.59 -14.35
N PRO A 52 -4.28 -3.29 -15.14
CA PRO A 52 -4.14 -2.00 -15.82
C PRO A 52 -5.38 -1.63 -16.66
N HIS A 53 -6.02 -2.63 -17.27
CA HIS A 53 -7.24 -2.44 -18.03
C HIS A 53 -8.44 -1.99 -17.18
N LYS A 54 -8.63 -2.56 -15.99
CA LYS A 54 -9.72 -2.13 -15.11
C LYS A 54 -9.45 -0.74 -14.53
N LYS A 55 -8.21 -0.42 -14.17
CA LYS A 55 -7.79 0.92 -13.75
C LYS A 55 -8.07 1.96 -14.83
N PHE A 56 -7.70 1.66 -16.08
CA PHE A 56 -7.96 2.53 -17.22
C PHE A 56 -9.46 2.73 -17.46
N ASN A 57 -10.27 1.68 -17.37
CA ASN A 57 -11.72 1.79 -17.56
C ASN A 57 -12.37 2.68 -16.49
N GLU A 58 -12.00 2.53 -15.21
CA GLU A 58 -12.48 3.40 -14.13
C GLU A 58 -12.03 4.84 -14.33
N PHE A 59 -10.77 5.05 -14.71
CA PHE A 59 -10.25 6.38 -15.06
C PHE A 59 -11.07 7.07 -16.15
N ILE A 60 -11.31 6.38 -17.27
CA ILE A 60 -12.09 6.93 -18.38
C ILE A 60 -13.53 7.19 -17.96
N GLN A 61 -14.13 6.34 -17.13
CA GLN A 61 -15.47 6.58 -16.59
C GLN A 61 -15.53 7.87 -15.77
N PHE A 62 -14.58 8.10 -14.86
CA PHE A 62 -14.53 9.34 -14.09
C PHE A 62 -14.27 10.56 -14.96
N LEU A 63 -13.36 10.45 -15.93
CA LEU A 63 -13.06 11.52 -16.86
C LEU A 63 -14.30 11.90 -17.69
N LEU A 64 -15.03 10.93 -18.22
CA LEU A 64 -16.25 11.15 -19.03
C LEU A 64 -17.46 11.61 -18.22
N ALA A 65 -17.56 11.19 -16.95
CA ALA A 65 -18.61 11.59 -16.03
C ALA A 65 -18.46 13.04 -15.53
N SER A 66 -17.31 13.69 -15.75
CA SER A 66 -17.08 15.05 -15.28
C SER A 66 -18.00 16.08 -15.98
N PRO A 67 -18.81 16.84 -15.21
CA PRO A 67 -19.66 17.89 -15.75
C PRO A 67 -18.84 19.14 -16.16
N ASP A 68 -17.62 19.31 -15.65
CA ASP A 68 -16.82 20.53 -15.82
C ASP A 68 -16.28 20.70 -17.26
N PRO A 69 -16.57 21.82 -17.96
CA PRO A 69 -16.03 22.12 -19.29
C PRO A 69 -14.48 22.18 -19.34
N GLY A 70 -13.82 22.50 -18.22
CA GLY A 70 -12.36 22.57 -18.10
C GLY A 70 -11.66 21.21 -18.07
N THR A 71 -12.39 20.13 -17.85
CA THR A 71 -11.85 18.77 -17.71
C THR A 71 -11.10 18.29 -18.94
N PHE A 72 -11.60 18.52 -20.16
CA PHE A 72 -10.94 18.08 -21.39
C PHE A 72 -9.65 18.88 -21.68
N PRO A 73 -9.64 20.23 -21.63
CA PRO A 73 -8.41 21.01 -21.73
C PRO A 73 -7.37 20.64 -20.67
N SER A 74 -7.79 20.43 -19.42
CA SER A 74 -6.88 20.01 -18.34
C SER A 74 -6.31 18.63 -18.57
N PHE A 75 -7.09 17.69 -19.13
CA PHE A 75 -6.60 16.37 -19.55
C PHE A 75 -5.58 16.46 -20.68
N ILE A 76 -5.84 17.26 -21.70
CA ILE A 76 -4.89 17.54 -22.78
C ILE A 76 -3.59 18.13 -22.22
N ALA A 77 -3.68 19.15 -21.36
CA ALA A 77 -2.51 19.75 -20.75
C ALA A 77 -1.73 18.73 -19.89
N SER A 78 -2.40 17.84 -19.15
CA SER A 78 -1.73 16.78 -18.38
C SER A 78 -1.01 15.76 -19.27
N LEU A 79 -1.56 15.47 -20.45
CA LEU A 79 -0.89 14.64 -21.45
C LEU A 79 0.33 15.34 -22.07
N GLU A 80 0.24 16.64 -22.34
CA GLU A 80 1.36 17.45 -22.84
C GLU A 80 2.49 17.53 -21.82
N ASP A 81 2.16 17.76 -20.54
CA ASP A 81 3.13 17.84 -19.46
C ASP A 81 3.89 16.51 -19.25
N GLU A 82 3.20 15.38 -19.44
CA GLU A 82 3.79 14.03 -19.40
C GLU A 82 4.40 13.58 -20.74
N ARG A 83 4.49 14.47 -21.73
CA ARG A 83 5.10 14.25 -23.06
C ARG A 83 4.38 13.22 -23.94
N TYR A 84 3.09 12.99 -23.73
CA TYR A 84 2.23 12.17 -24.59
C TYR A 84 1.72 12.95 -25.83
N PHE A 85 2.62 13.64 -26.55
CA PHE A 85 2.28 14.52 -27.67
C PHE A 85 1.54 13.81 -28.81
N ASN A 86 1.87 12.55 -29.06
CA ASN A 86 1.21 11.70 -30.06
C ASN A 86 -0.26 11.40 -29.72
N ILE A 87 -0.61 11.36 -28.44
CA ILE A 87 -1.98 11.18 -27.97
C ILE A 87 -2.75 12.50 -28.09
N VAL A 88 -2.13 13.59 -27.67
CA VAL A 88 -2.68 14.93 -27.76
C VAL A 88 -3.03 15.28 -29.20
N GLU A 89 -2.08 15.07 -30.12
CA GLU A 89 -2.26 15.34 -31.54
C GLU A 89 -3.46 14.55 -32.10
N ARG A 90 -3.64 13.29 -31.70
CA ARG A 90 -4.75 12.45 -32.15
C ARG A 90 -6.10 12.87 -31.55
N LEU A 91 -6.14 13.23 -30.27
CA LEU A 91 -7.35 13.73 -29.61
C LEU A 91 -7.77 15.13 -30.11
N GLN A 92 -6.82 15.92 -30.61
CA GLN A 92 -7.09 17.23 -31.20
C GLN A 92 -7.39 17.17 -32.71
N LYS A 93 -6.87 16.17 -33.44
CA LYS A 93 -7.10 15.98 -34.89
C LYS A 93 -8.48 15.47 -35.27
N ASP A 94 -9.24 14.86 -34.35
CA ASP A 94 -10.62 14.42 -34.60
C ASP A 94 -11.63 15.58 -34.60
N VAL A 95 -11.40 16.53 -35.52
CA VAL A 95 -12.40 17.40 -36.12
C VAL A 95 -12.42 17.05 -37.61
N PRO A 96 -13.49 16.46 -38.16
CA PRO A 96 -13.67 16.44 -39.60
C PRO A 96 -13.88 17.90 -40.04
N GLY A 97 -12.79 18.53 -40.46
CA GLY A 97 -12.78 19.87 -41.03
C GLY A 97 -12.51 20.99 -40.04
N ARG A 98 -11.24 21.27 -39.75
CA ARG A 98 -10.73 22.66 -39.69
C ARG A 98 -9.22 22.66 -39.78
N LYS A 99 -8.72 23.43 -40.75
CA LYS A 99 -7.30 23.66 -41.02
C LYS A 99 -6.64 24.32 -39.81
N SER A 100 -5.40 23.91 -39.57
CA SER A 100 -4.44 24.51 -38.65
C SER A 100 -4.44 26.04 -38.75
N VAL A 101 -4.61 26.71 -37.61
CA VAL A 101 -4.21 28.11 -37.44
C VAL A 101 -3.21 28.17 -36.30
N SER A 102 -2.15 28.91 -36.60
CA SER A 102 -0.90 29.04 -35.86
C SER A 102 -1.02 29.30 -34.37
N ARG A 103 -0.05 28.71 -33.69
CA ARG A 103 0.48 29.04 -32.38
C ARG A 103 0.96 30.50 -32.39
N ASP A 104 0.23 31.37 -31.70
CA ASP A 104 0.77 32.53 -31.00
C ASP A 104 -0.34 33.11 -30.13
N THR A 105 -0.06 33.26 -28.83
CA THR A 105 -0.52 34.30 -27.90
C THR A 105 -0.36 33.76 -26.47
N TYR A 106 0.81 33.99 -25.89
CA TYR A 106 0.95 34.02 -24.43
C TYR A 106 0.29 35.31 -23.94
N VAL A 107 -0.85 35.21 -23.25
CA VAL A 107 -1.37 36.29 -22.40
C VAL A 107 -1.71 35.71 -21.02
N ARG A 108 -0.85 36.06 -20.07
CA ARG A 108 -1.04 36.06 -18.62
C ARG A 108 -2.35 36.77 -18.24
N PRO A 109 -3.07 36.32 -17.21
CA PRO A 109 -3.83 37.28 -16.40
C PRO A 109 -3.50 37.23 -14.91
N GLN A 110 -3.33 38.43 -14.36
CA GLN A 110 -3.36 38.68 -12.92
C GLN A 110 -4.81 38.81 -12.42
N THR A 111 -5.01 38.30 -11.20
CA THR A 111 -5.84 38.77 -10.08
C THR A 111 -7.21 39.44 -10.33
N SER A 112 -8.24 38.74 -9.82
CA SER A 112 -9.36 39.20 -8.97
C SER A 112 -10.09 40.52 -9.30
N VAL A 113 -11.43 40.46 -9.45
CA VAL A 113 -12.45 41.07 -8.57
C VAL A 113 -13.82 40.40 -8.84
N SER A 114 -14.60 40.31 -7.77
CA SER A 114 -15.84 39.57 -7.51
C SER A 114 -17.14 39.99 -8.23
N ARG A 115 -18.03 38.98 -8.36
CA ARG A 115 -19.48 38.95 -8.00
C ARG A 115 -20.55 39.40 -9.05
N PRO A 116 -21.84 39.00 -8.90
CA PRO A 116 -22.39 37.72 -9.39
C PRO A 116 -23.74 37.88 -10.15
N ASN A 117 -24.30 36.80 -10.74
CA ASN A 117 -25.68 36.31 -10.47
C ASN A 117 -26.25 35.30 -11.49
N THR A 118 -26.98 34.33 -10.91
CA THR A 118 -28.18 33.59 -11.37
C THR A 118 -28.13 32.88 -12.73
N ALA A 119 -28.02 31.55 -12.76
CA ALA A 119 -29.11 30.56 -12.64
C ALA A 119 -30.01 30.49 -13.88
N VAL A 120 -30.03 29.33 -14.57
CA VAL A 120 -31.24 28.55 -14.89
C VAL A 120 -30.82 27.13 -15.28
N VAL A 121 -31.55 26.20 -14.68
CA VAL A 121 -31.55 24.74 -14.83
C VAL A 121 -32.12 24.33 -16.19
N THR A 122 -31.55 23.30 -16.84
CA THR A 122 -32.38 22.40 -17.67
C THR A 122 -31.88 20.97 -17.56
N GLN A 123 -32.83 20.12 -17.19
CA GLN A 123 -32.75 18.70 -16.95
C GLN A 123 -32.69 17.88 -18.25
N LYS A 124 -32.27 16.61 -18.07
CA LYS A 124 -32.72 15.40 -18.79
C LYS A 124 -32.16 15.20 -20.20
N GLN A 125 -31.90 13.98 -20.69
CA GLN A 125 -31.96 12.62 -20.18
C GLN A 125 -31.22 11.74 -21.22
N THR A 126 -30.54 10.69 -20.75
CA THR A 126 -30.44 9.28 -21.27
C THR A 126 -30.46 9.03 -22.79
N SER A 127 -29.67 8.12 -23.38
CA SER A 127 -29.53 6.68 -23.09
C SER A 127 -28.33 6.14 -23.90
N GLU A 128 -27.51 5.21 -23.37
CA GLU A 128 -27.50 3.74 -23.68
C GLU A 128 -27.27 3.39 -25.17
N SER A 129 -26.54 2.37 -25.61
CA SER A 129 -25.68 1.30 -25.07
C SER A 129 -25.23 0.47 -26.32
N ALA A 130 -24.45 -0.59 -26.10
CA ALA A 130 -24.02 -1.65 -27.03
C ALA A 130 -22.58 -1.50 -27.59
N VAL A 131 -21.54 -2.19 -27.08
CA VAL A 131 -21.25 -3.65 -26.96
C VAL A 131 -20.38 -4.18 -28.12
N SER A 132 -19.15 -4.53 -27.74
CA SER A 132 -18.32 -5.69 -28.15
C SER A 132 -17.79 -5.80 -29.58
N ALA A 133 -16.45 -5.88 -29.71
CA ALA A 133 -15.75 -7.07 -30.22
C ALA A 133 -14.22 -6.89 -30.12
N VAL A 134 -13.53 -7.94 -29.65
CA VAL A 134 -12.07 -8.11 -29.59
C VAL A 134 -11.64 -8.95 -30.80
N PRO A 135 -10.50 -8.67 -31.45
CA PRO A 135 -9.33 -9.58 -31.32
C PRO A 135 -7.99 -8.80 -31.28
N GLU A 136 -7.09 -9.10 -30.36
CA GLU A 136 -6.03 -10.13 -30.44
C GLU A 136 -4.86 -9.75 -31.37
N ARG A 137 -3.65 -9.77 -30.76
CA ARG A 137 -2.35 -10.24 -31.28
C ARG A 137 -1.29 -9.25 -31.81
N VAL A 138 -0.12 -9.43 -31.17
CA VAL A 138 1.27 -9.44 -31.66
C VAL A 138 2.19 -8.32 -31.16
N VAL A 139 2.97 -8.73 -30.17
CA VAL A 139 4.20 -8.16 -29.63
C VAL A 139 5.25 -7.98 -30.73
N ARG A 140 5.89 -6.81 -30.78
CA ARG A 140 7.23 -6.67 -31.37
C ARG A 140 8.04 -5.60 -30.64
N SER A 141 8.95 -6.07 -29.80
CA SER A 141 9.95 -5.29 -29.08
C SER A 141 11.01 -4.74 -30.04
N LYS A 142 11.37 -3.45 -29.90
CA LYS A 142 12.71 -2.93 -30.26
C LYS A 142 13.13 -1.83 -29.30
N THR A 143 14.13 -2.16 -28.48
CA THR A 143 15.04 -1.27 -27.77
C THR A 143 15.92 -0.52 -28.78
N SER A 144 16.20 0.76 -28.53
CA SER A 144 17.29 1.49 -29.18
C SER A 144 17.90 2.49 -28.19
N VAL A 145 19.22 2.34 -28.01
CA VAL A 145 20.09 3.03 -27.05
C VAL A 145 20.63 4.32 -27.68
N TYR A 146 20.83 5.32 -26.83
CA TYR A 146 21.42 6.64 -27.10
C TYR A 146 22.88 6.57 -27.61
N ARG A 147 23.26 7.48 -28.51
CA ARG A 147 24.65 7.84 -28.80
C ARG A 147 24.79 9.36 -28.94
N GLN A 148 25.62 9.98 -28.11
CA GLN A 148 26.05 11.38 -28.20
C GLN A 148 27.28 11.50 -29.13
N PRO A 149 27.54 12.68 -29.74
CA PRO A 149 28.82 12.99 -30.39
C PRO A 149 29.73 13.88 -29.53
N ALA A 150 31.04 13.65 -29.68
CA ALA A 150 32.14 14.35 -29.02
C ALA A 150 32.87 15.32 -29.98
N TYR A 151 33.54 16.30 -29.38
CA TYR A 151 34.34 17.38 -29.95
C TYR A 151 35.66 16.88 -30.57
N HIS A 152 36.20 17.62 -31.54
CA HIS A 152 37.62 17.54 -31.91
C HIS A 152 38.22 18.94 -32.15
N LEU A 153 39.35 19.15 -31.47
CA LEU A 153 40.30 20.26 -31.48
C LEU A 153 41.49 19.87 -32.38
N VAL A 154 42.14 20.82 -33.05
CA VAL A 154 43.44 20.62 -33.72
C VAL A 154 44.29 21.88 -33.57
N ASP A 155 45.52 21.71 -33.07
CA ASP A 155 46.64 22.67 -33.02
C ASP A 155 47.83 22.13 -33.85
N ASP A 156 48.65 23.06 -34.38
CA ASP A 156 50.13 23.10 -34.56
C ASP A 156 50.53 23.89 -35.83
N GLU A 157 51.14 25.08 -35.71
CA GLU A 157 52.59 25.43 -35.57
C GLU A 157 53.34 25.52 -36.93
N THR A 158 53.58 26.76 -37.42
CA THR A 158 54.84 27.57 -37.46
C THR A 158 55.82 27.23 -38.60
N ASP A 159 56.08 28.21 -39.48
CA ASP A 159 57.45 28.66 -39.80
C ASP A 159 57.47 29.94 -40.67
N THR A 160 58.48 30.77 -40.39
CA THR A 160 58.77 32.10 -40.92
C THR A 160 59.50 32.10 -42.27
N THR A 161 59.22 33.06 -43.18
CA THR A 161 60.26 33.81 -43.93
C THR A 161 59.72 35.10 -44.59
N THR A 162 60.63 36.07 -44.62
CA THR A 162 60.64 37.51 -44.95
C THR A 162 60.48 37.92 -46.43
N SER A 163 60.10 39.20 -46.64
CA SER A 163 60.32 40.08 -47.82
C SER A 163 59.48 39.80 -49.09
N GLU A 164 59.01 40.75 -49.91
CA GLU A 164 59.43 42.14 -50.13
C GLU A 164 58.34 42.89 -50.95
N SER A 165 58.30 44.22 -50.82
CA SER A 165 57.44 45.15 -51.57
C SER A 165 57.86 45.33 -53.04
N PRO A 166 56.95 45.67 -53.98
CA PRO A 166 57.32 46.18 -55.29
C PRO A 166 57.22 47.71 -55.37
N LEU A 167 58.32 48.37 -55.74
CA LEU A 167 58.38 49.76 -56.25
C LEU A 167 58.75 49.74 -57.75
N PRO A 168 58.41 50.79 -58.51
CA PRO A 168 58.26 50.77 -59.96
C PRO A 168 59.58 51.01 -60.71
N GLN A 169 59.64 50.46 -61.93
CA GLN A 169 60.75 50.61 -62.86
C GLN A 169 60.54 51.79 -63.82
N SER A 170 61.57 52.62 -63.96
CA SER A 170 62.02 53.27 -65.20
C SER A 170 63.44 53.82 -64.95
N PRO A 171 64.26 54.19 -65.96
CA PRO A 171 64.27 53.88 -67.39
C PRO A 171 65.63 53.28 -67.83
N SER A 172 65.81 53.02 -69.13
CA SER A 172 67.12 52.75 -69.73
C SER A 172 67.29 53.48 -71.08
N PRO A 173 68.54 53.71 -71.52
CA PRO A 173 68.90 54.89 -72.28
C PRO A 173 69.44 54.61 -73.70
N VAL A 174 69.85 55.69 -74.35
CA VAL A 174 70.79 55.79 -75.49
C VAL A 174 70.25 55.42 -76.88
N ASN A 175 70.08 56.44 -77.73
CA ASN A 175 70.75 56.41 -79.03
C ASN A 175 71.17 57.80 -79.49
N ARG A 176 72.41 57.86 -79.99
CA ARG A 176 73.21 59.02 -80.35
C ARG A 176 73.39 58.95 -81.86
N GLN A 177 72.90 59.93 -82.61
CA GLN A 177 73.34 60.13 -84.00
C GLN A 177 73.94 61.53 -84.14
N ARG A 178 75.18 61.50 -84.60
CA ARG A 178 76.10 62.61 -84.81
C ARG A 178 76.34 62.63 -86.32
N THR A 179 76.03 63.72 -87.00
CA THR A 179 76.52 63.97 -88.36
C THR A 179 77.24 65.31 -88.36
N SER A 180 78.57 65.20 -88.40
CA SER A 180 79.52 66.24 -88.78
C SER A 180 79.50 66.39 -90.29
N ASN A 181 79.62 67.60 -90.82
CA ASN A 181 80.33 67.83 -92.08
C ASN A 181 80.91 69.25 -92.07
N ASN A 182 82.24 69.33 -91.94
CA ASN A 182 83.04 70.49 -92.31
C ASN A 182 83.36 70.39 -93.81
N HIS A 183 83.30 71.53 -94.50
CA HIS A 183 84.08 71.79 -95.72
C HIS A 183 84.79 73.13 -95.53
N ASP A 184 86.09 73.08 -95.72
CA ASP A 184 87.09 74.12 -95.48
C ASP A 184 87.56 74.66 -96.87
N PRO A 185 88.60 75.49 -96.99
CA PRO A 185 88.51 76.93 -97.24
C PRO A 185 89.01 77.34 -98.64
N HIS A 186 88.86 78.62 -98.99
CA HIS A 186 89.63 79.24 -100.08
C HIS A 186 90.27 80.56 -99.65
N TYR A 187 91.61 80.57 -99.73
CA TYR A 187 92.50 81.71 -99.54
C TYR A 187 93.19 82.02 -100.88
N GLY A 188 93.42 83.31 -101.14
CA GLY A 188 94.30 83.81 -102.20
C GLY A 188 93.74 85.12 -102.78
N GLY A 189 94.46 86.23 -102.84
CA GLY A 189 95.82 86.57 -102.44
C GLY A 189 96.13 87.99 -102.94
N ALA A 190 97.11 88.63 -102.29
CA ALA A 190 97.87 89.82 -102.70
C ALA A 190 97.07 91.13 -102.94
N LYS A 191 97.50 92.33 -102.51
CA LYS A 191 98.84 92.92 -102.60
C LYS A 191 99.09 93.96 -101.50
N ILE A 192 100.37 94.22 -101.35
CA ILE A 192 101.10 95.03 -100.36
C ILE A 192 100.97 96.54 -100.63
N ALA A 193 100.65 97.30 -99.57
CA ALA A 193 101.08 98.67 -99.20
C ALA A 193 100.07 99.15 -98.15
N ASP A 194 100.35 99.27 -96.84
CA ASP A 194 101.17 100.31 -96.24
C ASP A 194 101.31 99.97 -94.73
N ARG A 195 102.52 99.70 -94.24
CA ARG A 195 102.76 98.76 -93.11
C ARG A 195 102.94 99.36 -91.70
N VAL A 196 102.71 100.65 -91.48
CA VAL A 196 102.99 101.28 -90.16
C VAL A 196 101.72 101.76 -89.44
N THR A 197 100.68 102.18 -90.17
CA THR A 197 99.43 102.68 -89.59
C THR A 197 98.46 101.57 -89.16
N VAL A 198 98.51 100.41 -89.84
CA VAL A 198 97.65 99.24 -89.52
C VAL A 198 98.12 98.53 -88.24
N ALA A 199 99.43 98.47 -87.97
CA ALA A 199 99.97 97.77 -86.81
C ALA A 199 99.57 98.43 -85.47
N VAL A 200 99.59 99.76 -85.40
CA VAL A 200 99.16 100.50 -84.19
C VAL A 200 97.65 100.41 -83.99
N GLY A 201 96.86 100.46 -85.07
CA GLY A 201 95.41 100.23 -85.03
C GLY A 201 95.04 98.81 -84.58
N HIS A 202 95.78 97.79 -85.02
CA HIS A 202 95.58 96.40 -84.59
C HIS A 202 95.94 96.21 -83.12
N MET A 203 97.06 96.78 -82.65
CA MET A 203 97.43 96.72 -81.23
C MET A 203 96.44 97.45 -80.33
N PHE A 204 95.91 98.61 -80.75
CA PHE A 204 94.90 99.34 -79.98
C PHE A 204 93.55 98.64 -80.01
N ALA A 205 93.16 98.03 -81.14
CA ALA A 205 91.95 97.22 -81.25
C ALA A 205 92.05 95.90 -80.47
N GLU A 206 93.23 95.28 -80.42
CA GLU A 206 93.48 94.08 -79.61
C GLU A 206 93.56 94.39 -78.12
N PHE A 207 94.16 95.51 -77.72
CA PHE A 207 94.20 95.93 -76.32
C PHE A 207 92.83 96.42 -75.83
N SER A 208 92.16 97.27 -76.61
CA SER A 208 90.79 97.70 -76.32
C SER A 208 89.83 96.52 -76.35
N GLY A 209 89.97 95.62 -77.32
CA GLY A 209 89.16 94.40 -77.46
C GLY A 209 89.36 93.43 -76.30
N LYS A 210 90.62 93.22 -75.85
CA LYS A 210 90.92 92.41 -74.66
C LYS A 210 90.41 93.07 -73.39
N LEU A 211 90.61 94.38 -73.20
CA LEU A 211 90.11 95.09 -72.02
C LEU A 211 88.57 95.08 -71.98
N THR A 212 87.90 95.26 -73.12
CA THR A 212 86.44 95.15 -73.21
C THR A 212 85.97 93.72 -73.00
N ASN A 213 86.69 92.70 -73.50
CA ASN A 213 86.34 91.30 -73.29
C ASN A 213 86.60 90.84 -71.86
N ASP A 214 87.66 91.30 -71.19
CA ASP A 214 87.97 90.97 -69.79
C ASP A 214 86.99 91.67 -68.84
N LEU A 215 86.58 92.90 -69.16
CA LEU A 215 85.50 93.59 -68.43
C LEU A 215 84.15 92.90 -68.66
N LEU A 216 83.84 92.54 -69.91
CA LEU A 216 82.61 91.82 -70.26
C LEU A 216 82.57 90.44 -69.60
N ASP A 217 83.67 89.68 -69.62
CA ASP A 217 83.83 88.40 -68.93
C ASP A 217 83.78 88.55 -67.40
N GLY A 218 84.33 89.63 -66.84
CA GLY A 218 84.18 89.98 -65.43
C GLY A 218 82.74 90.32 -65.03
N PHE A 219 82.00 91.03 -65.89
CA PHE A 219 80.56 91.28 -65.70
C PHE A 219 79.73 90.01 -65.89
N GLU A 220 80.09 89.15 -66.84
CA GLU A 220 79.43 87.87 -67.07
C GLU A 220 79.70 86.89 -65.92
N ARG A 221 80.91 86.84 -65.38
CA ARG A 221 81.26 86.11 -64.16
C ARG A 221 80.51 86.61 -62.94
N ARG A 222 80.49 87.93 -62.69
CA ARG A 222 79.69 88.49 -61.58
C ARG A 222 78.20 88.18 -61.72
N ARG A 223 77.65 88.33 -62.94
CA ARG A 223 76.25 87.98 -63.21
C ARG A 223 76.02 86.47 -63.05
N HIS A 224 77.01 85.64 -63.33
CA HIS A 224 76.92 84.19 -63.14
C HIS A 224 76.99 83.80 -61.66
N GLU A 225 77.88 84.41 -60.88
CA GLU A 225 77.97 84.25 -59.43
C GLU A 225 76.68 84.73 -58.75
N GLU A 226 76.13 85.89 -59.14
CA GLU A 226 74.84 86.37 -58.63
C GLU A 226 73.68 85.43 -58.98
N ARG A 227 73.72 84.77 -60.16
CA ARG A 227 72.76 83.71 -60.52
C ARG A 227 72.92 82.49 -59.61
N ILE A 228 74.15 82.02 -59.40
CA ILE A 228 74.45 80.88 -58.51
C ILE A 228 74.01 81.19 -57.07
N ASP A 229 74.31 82.38 -56.53
CA ASP A 229 73.90 82.78 -55.19
C ASP A 229 72.37 82.95 -55.05
N MET A 230 71.71 83.38 -56.13
CA MET A 230 70.25 83.42 -56.19
C MET A 230 69.68 82.00 -56.21
N GLU A 231 70.27 81.10 -56.99
CA GLU A 231 69.90 79.70 -57.10
C GLU A 231 70.06 78.98 -55.75
N ILE A 232 71.21 79.10 -55.09
CA ILE A 232 71.45 78.55 -53.74
C ILE A 232 70.45 79.10 -52.71
N ARG A 233 70.07 80.39 -52.79
CA ARG A 233 69.05 80.98 -51.90
C ARG A 233 67.66 80.43 -52.17
N ILE A 234 67.33 80.17 -53.43
CA ILE A 234 66.05 79.57 -53.82
C ILE A 234 66.03 78.11 -53.34
N GLU A 235 67.10 77.35 -53.56
CA GLU A 235 67.25 75.96 -53.08
C GLU A 235 67.10 75.88 -51.56
N LYS A 236 67.81 76.69 -50.79
CA LYS A 236 67.67 76.71 -49.32
C LYS A 236 66.24 77.03 -48.85
N LYS A 237 65.52 77.90 -49.56
CA LYS A 237 64.11 78.20 -49.26
C LYS A 237 63.21 77.02 -49.60
N ILE A 238 63.46 76.35 -50.72
CA ILE A 238 62.75 75.14 -51.12
C ILE A 238 62.99 74.04 -50.08
N ASP A 239 64.24 73.78 -49.68
CA ASP A 239 64.61 72.80 -48.66
C ASP A 239 63.93 73.10 -47.33
N HIS A 240 63.97 74.35 -46.87
CA HIS A 240 63.30 74.75 -45.63
C HIS A 240 61.78 74.55 -45.68
N VAL A 241 61.14 74.84 -46.80
CA VAL A 241 59.70 74.60 -46.99
C VAL A 241 59.38 73.11 -47.03
N ILE A 242 60.24 72.30 -47.65
CA ILE A 242 60.12 70.85 -47.68
C ILE A 242 60.28 70.28 -46.27
N GLU A 243 61.32 70.67 -45.54
CA GLU A 243 61.60 70.24 -44.16
C GLU A 243 60.43 70.59 -43.24
N LYS A 244 59.96 71.85 -43.27
CA LYS A 244 58.79 72.27 -42.50
C LYS A 244 57.54 71.45 -42.82
N ARG A 245 57.29 71.16 -44.10
CA ARG A 245 56.14 70.33 -44.52
C ARG A 245 56.29 68.89 -44.06
N VAL A 246 57.51 68.35 -44.07
CA VAL A 246 57.81 67.00 -43.55
C VAL A 246 57.57 66.96 -42.04
N ASP A 247 58.05 67.94 -41.29
CA ASP A 247 57.84 68.04 -39.84
C ASP A 247 56.36 68.19 -39.48
N GLU A 248 55.61 69.03 -40.20
CA GLU A 248 54.16 69.18 -40.03
C GLU A 248 53.44 67.84 -40.27
N LYS A 249 53.79 67.11 -41.34
CA LYS A 249 53.24 65.78 -41.61
C LYS A 249 53.62 64.75 -40.55
N LEU A 250 54.86 64.76 -40.07
CA LEU A 250 55.31 63.88 -39.01
C LEU A 250 54.61 64.18 -37.67
N ALA A 251 54.34 65.45 -37.37
CA ALA A 251 53.62 65.85 -36.17
C ALA A 251 52.16 65.39 -36.23
N VAL A 252 51.47 65.60 -37.35
CA VAL A 252 50.10 65.11 -37.57
C VAL A 252 50.06 63.58 -37.47
N PHE A 253 50.97 62.88 -38.15
CA PHE A 253 51.04 61.42 -38.07
C PHE A 253 51.26 60.93 -36.65
N LYS A 254 52.17 61.54 -35.88
CA LYS A 254 52.39 61.18 -34.46
C LYS A 254 51.14 61.42 -33.62
N GLN A 255 50.42 62.51 -33.87
CA GLN A 255 49.19 62.82 -33.15
C GLN A 255 48.09 61.81 -33.47
N GLU A 256 47.86 61.51 -34.76
CA GLU A 256 46.89 60.51 -35.21
C GLU A 256 47.24 59.13 -34.65
N TRP A 257 48.52 58.76 -34.69
CA TRP A 257 49.01 57.51 -34.12
C TRP A 257 48.79 57.41 -32.61
N GLU A 258 49.15 58.43 -31.82
CA GLU A 258 48.91 58.41 -30.38
C GLU A 258 47.41 58.45 -30.04
N GLN A 259 46.59 59.14 -30.84
CA GLN A 259 45.14 59.13 -30.68
C GLN A 259 44.55 57.75 -30.98
N GLU A 260 44.95 57.11 -32.08
CA GLU A 260 44.50 55.77 -32.46
C GLU A 260 44.94 54.74 -31.40
N LYS A 261 46.20 54.81 -30.95
CA LYS A 261 46.71 54.01 -29.84
C LYS A 261 45.93 54.23 -28.55
N ALA A 262 45.60 55.47 -28.20
CA ALA A 262 44.78 55.77 -27.02
C ALA A 262 43.36 55.19 -27.14
N ASN A 263 42.72 55.33 -28.31
CA ASN A 263 41.41 54.75 -28.59
C ASN A 263 41.43 53.22 -28.48
N TYR A 264 42.49 52.55 -28.98
CA TYR A 264 42.65 51.11 -28.84
C TYR A 264 42.86 50.69 -27.38
N LEU A 265 43.66 51.44 -26.61
CA LEU A 265 43.86 51.17 -25.18
C LEU A 265 42.57 51.35 -24.38
N GLU A 266 41.80 52.41 -24.66
CA GLU A 266 40.50 52.65 -24.02
C GLU A 266 39.48 51.55 -24.38
N GLY A 267 39.37 51.19 -25.67
CA GLY A 267 38.50 50.11 -26.12
C GLY A 267 38.86 48.77 -25.48
N ASN A 268 40.16 48.46 -25.39
CA ASN A 268 40.64 47.26 -24.70
C ASN A 268 40.33 47.30 -23.20
N GLN A 269 40.48 48.45 -22.54
CA GLN A 269 40.16 48.60 -21.13
C GLN A 269 38.66 48.39 -20.87
N MET A 270 37.79 48.94 -21.72
CA MET A 270 36.35 48.73 -21.62
C MET A 270 35.99 47.26 -21.83
N ALA A 271 36.61 46.58 -22.81
CA ALA A 271 36.42 45.15 -23.04
C ALA A 271 36.87 44.31 -21.84
N LEU A 272 38.03 44.62 -21.25
CA LEU A 272 38.53 43.96 -20.05
C LEU A 272 37.59 44.14 -18.85
N ASN A 273 37.09 45.35 -18.63
CA ASN A 273 36.12 45.61 -17.55
C ASN A 273 34.83 44.83 -17.76
N SER A 274 34.31 44.77 -19.00
CA SER A 274 33.11 44.01 -19.32
C SER A 274 33.30 42.49 -19.11
N LEU A 275 34.47 41.97 -19.45
CA LEU A 275 34.84 40.57 -19.16
C LEU A 275 34.93 40.32 -17.66
N GLN A 276 35.50 41.25 -16.90
CA GLN A 276 35.56 41.14 -15.44
C GLN A 276 34.15 41.12 -14.82
N ASP A 277 33.25 42.02 -15.21
CA ASP A 277 31.85 42.03 -14.76
C ASP A 277 31.12 40.72 -15.11
N SER A 278 31.49 40.09 -16.22
CA SER A 278 30.94 38.79 -16.60
C SER A 278 31.48 37.67 -15.70
N ILE A 279 32.75 37.70 -15.33
CA ILE A 279 33.37 36.72 -14.42
C ILE A 279 32.74 36.83 -13.03
N GLU A 280 32.57 38.04 -12.52
CA GLU A 280 31.95 38.27 -11.20
C GLU A 280 30.50 37.78 -11.16
N ARG A 281 29.73 38.02 -12.24
CA ARG A 281 28.38 37.45 -12.38
C ARG A 281 28.37 35.92 -12.42
N LEU A 282 29.31 35.30 -13.14
CA LEU A 282 29.45 33.84 -13.16
C LEU A 282 29.79 33.26 -11.79
N GLN A 283 30.64 33.95 -11.01
CA GLN A 283 30.95 33.56 -9.64
C GLN A 283 29.70 33.63 -8.74
N SER A 284 28.92 34.71 -8.84
CA SER A 284 27.65 34.83 -8.11
C SER A 284 26.67 33.69 -8.47
N TYR A 285 26.53 33.34 -9.74
CA TYR A 285 25.68 32.22 -10.16
C TYR A 285 26.20 30.87 -9.65
N GLN A 286 27.52 30.70 -9.57
CA GLN A 286 28.13 29.50 -9.01
C GLN A 286 27.81 29.37 -7.50
N ASP A 287 27.88 30.46 -6.75
CA ASP A 287 27.53 30.47 -5.33
C ASP A 287 26.04 30.18 -5.11
N GLU A 288 25.16 30.77 -5.92
CA GLU A 288 23.73 30.47 -5.93
C GLU A 288 23.46 29.00 -6.25
N TYR A 289 24.18 28.42 -7.21
CA TYR A 289 24.08 27.00 -7.56
C TYR A 289 24.49 26.10 -6.39
N ILE A 290 25.59 26.42 -5.70
CA ILE A 290 26.06 25.66 -4.53
C ILE A 290 24.99 25.69 -3.42
N LEU A 291 24.41 26.86 -3.16
CA LEU A 291 23.37 27.02 -2.15
C LEU A 291 22.08 26.26 -2.53
N LEU A 292 21.70 26.30 -3.80
CA LEU A 292 20.55 25.55 -4.30
C LEU A 292 20.78 24.04 -4.19
N LYS A 293 22.00 23.56 -4.52
CA LYS A 293 22.39 22.17 -4.37
C LYS A 293 22.30 21.70 -2.92
N GLN A 294 22.79 22.49 -1.97
CA GLN A 294 22.69 22.18 -0.54
C GLN A 294 21.22 22.07 -0.08
N LYS A 295 20.35 22.99 -0.52
CA LYS A 295 18.90 22.92 -0.24
C LYS A 295 18.26 21.67 -0.83
N TYR A 296 18.66 21.28 -2.04
CA TYR A 296 18.17 20.06 -2.68
C TYR A 296 18.60 18.81 -1.91
N GLU A 297 19.86 18.72 -1.47
CA GLU A 297 20.36 17.61 -0.65
C GLU A 297 19.63 17.51 0.69
N GLN A 298 19.36 18.64 1.35
CA GLN A 298 18.54 18.69 2.57
C GLN A 298 17.11 18.20 2.32
N LEU A 299 16.48 18.64 1.23
CA LEU A 299 15.14 18.19 0.85
C LEU A 299 15.11 16.68 0.55
N GLN A 300 16.13 16.18 -0.14
CA GLN A 300 16.26 14.74 -0.42
C GLN A 300 16.42 13.92 0.86
N SER A 301 17.24 14.41 1.81
CA SER A 301 17.44 13.78 3.12
C SER A 301 16.14 13.74 3.93
N THR A 302 15.44 14.87 4.05
CA THR A 302 14.15 14.95 4.76
C THR A 302 13.09 14.05 4.11
N HIS A 303 13.01 14.00 2.79
CA HIS A 303 12.11 13.10 2.08
C HIS A 303 12.44 11.61 2.35
N SER A 304 13.72 11.23 2.40
CA SER A 304 14.12 9.86 2.77
C SER A 304 13.66 9.51 4.18
N GLN A 305 13.92 10.39 5.15
CA GLN A 305 13.51 10.18 6.55
C GLN A 305 11.98 10.10 6.71
N MET A 306 11.22 10.89 5.95
CA MET A 306 9.75 10.79 5.97
C MET A 306 9.27 9.44 5.46
N ARG A 307 9.85 8.94 4.35
CA ARG A 307 9.53 7.60 3.83
C ARG A 307 9.89 6.48 4.81
N GLU A 308 11.05 6.57 5.48
CA GLU A 308 11.45 5.60 6.51
C GLU A 308 10.47 5.60 7.68
N LYS A 309 10.10 6.77 8.22
CA LYS A 309 9.10 6.88 9.29
C LYS A 309 7.72 6.36 8.86
N GLU A 310 7.32 6.59 7.62
CA GLU A 310 6.09 6.04 7.07
C GLU A 310 6.15 4.51 6.98
N ASN A 311 7.26 3.94 6.49
CA ASN A 311 7.47 2.50 6.46
C ASN A 311 7.44 1.88 7.87
N GLU A 312 8.08 2.51 8.86
CA GLU A 312 8.02 2.08 10.26
C GLU A 312 6.59 2.10 10.80
N ARG A 313 5.80 3.14 10.47
CA ARG A 313 4.38 3.22 10.86
C ARG A 313 3.57 2.11 10.21
N TRP A 314 3.76 1.85 8.92
CA TRP A 314 3.10 0.75 8.22
C TRP A 314 3.46 -0.61 8.82
N GLN A 315 4.74 -0.82 9.17
CA GLN A 315 5.19 -2.05 9.82
C GLN A 315 4.56 -2.22 11.20
N LYS A 316 4.55 -1.18 12.04
CA LYS A 316 3.88 -1.18 13.35
C LYS A 316 2.37 -1.42 13.24
N LEU A 317 1.72 -0.80 12.26
CA LEU A 317 0.29 -1.01 12.02
C LEU A 317 0.01 -2.44 11.56
N SER A 318 0.87 -3.01 10.72
CA SER A 318 0.77 -4.40 10.26
C SER A 318 0.90 -5.40 11.41
N THR A 319 1.86 -5.20 12.32
CA THR A 319 2.03 -6.06 13.51
C THR A 319 0.84 -5.92 14.45
N LEU A 320 0.42 -4.70 14.77
CA LEU A 320 -0.76 -4.47 15.62
C LEU A 320 -2.04 -5.08 15.04
N ASN A 321 -2.22 -5.04 13.72
CA ASN A 321 -3.38 -5.66 13.08
C ASN A 321 -3.33 -7.19 13.16
N LYS A 322 -2.14 -7.80 13.05
CA LYS A 322 -1.99 -9.24 13.30
C LYS A 322 -2.34 -9.59 14.75
N ASP A 323 -1.80 -8.85 15.71
CA ASP A 323 -2.05 -9.07 17.14
C ASP A 323 -3.54 -8.87 17.50
N ASN A 324 -4.20 -7.88 16.88
CA ASN A 324 -5.64 -7.67 17.08
C ASN A 324 -6.47 -8.82 16.52
N ASN A 325 -6.08 -9.38 15.36
CA ASN A 325 -6.75 -10.56 14.82
C ASN A 325 -6.53 -11.81 15.69
N THR A 326 -5.33 -12.01 16.24
CA THR A 326 -5.08 -13.13 17.16
C THR A 326 -5.91 -12.99 18.43
N LEU A 327 -5.94 -11.80 19.05
CA LEU A 327 -6.77 -11.53 20.22
C LEU A 327 -8.27 -11.69 19.93
N LYS A 328 -8.71 -11.30 18.74
CA LYS A 328 -10.11 -11.50 18.32
C LYS A 328 -10.45 -12.99 18.24
N ASN A 329 -9.59 -13.79 17.62
CA ASN A 329 -9.76 -15.24 17.51
C ASN A 329 -9.73 -15.91 18.89
N GLU A 330 -8.78 -15.55 19.76
CA GLU A 330 -8.73 -16.02 21.15
C GLU A 330 -10.02 -15.66 21.91
N GLY A 331 -10.52 -14.43 21.71
CA GLY A 331 -11.79 -14.00 22.27
C GLY A 331 -13.00 -14.79 21.75
N GLU A 332 -13.00 -15.20 20.48
CA GLU A 332 -14.03 -16.08 19.90
C GLU A 332 -13.99 -17.48 20.51
N VAL A 333 -12.78 -18.05 20.67
CA VAL A 333 -12.59 -19.35 21.33
C VAL A 333 -13.07 -19.33 22.78
N LEU A 334 -12.69 -18.31 23.54
CA LEU A 334 -13.13 -18.16 24.95
C LEU A 334 -14.64 -17.99 25.05
N ARG A 335 -15.27 -17.25 24.13
CA ARG A 335 -16.74 -17.15 24.08
C ARG A 335 -17.38 -18.51 23.80
N GLY A 336 -16.81 -19.32 22.91
CA GLY A 336 -17.25 -20.69 22.67
C GLY A 336 -17.19 -21.55 23.94
N GLN A 337 -16.06 -21.53 24.64
CA GLN A 337 -15.88 -22.26 25.90
C GLN A 337 -16.87 -21.83 26.99
N ILE A 338 -17.18 -20.53 27.08
CA ILE A 338 -18.19 -20.03 28.03
C ILE A 338 -19.58 -20.59 27.71
N ILE A 339 -19.94 -20.70 26.43
CA ILE A 339 -21.23 -21.28 26.01
C ILE A 339 -21.27 -22.76 26.38
N GLU A 340 -20.23 -23.54 26.04
CA GLU A 340 -20.14 -24.96 26.37
C GLU A 340 -20.23 -25.22 27.89
N LEU A 341 -19.52 -24.43 28.70
CA LEU A 341 -19.59 -24.54 30.15
C LEU A 341 -20.98 -24.18 30.68
N ARG A 342 -21.64 -23.16 30.10
CA ARG A 342 -22.99 -22.77 30.48
C ARG A 342 -24.01 -23.87 30.18
N ASP A 343 -23.92 -24.47 29.00
CA ASP A 343 -24.79 -25.58 28.60
C ASP A 343 -24.58 -26.79 29.52
N ARG A 344 -23.32 -27.10 29.88
CA ARG A 344 -23.01 -28.17 30.83
C ARG A 344 -23.57 -27.91 32.23
N VAL A 345 -23.52 -26.67 32.71
CA VAL A 345 -24.13 -26.28 33.99
C VAL A 345 -25.65 -26.47 33.92
N GLN A 346 -26.29 -26.06 32.83
CA GLN A 346 -27.73 -26.21 32.66
C GLN A 346 -28.16 -27.69 32.63
N GLU A 347 -27.38 -28.55 31.98
CA GLU A 347 -27.58 -30.00 31.97
C GLU A 347 -27.50 -30.57 33.39
N LEU A 348 -26.43 -30.24 34.13
CA LEU A 348 -26.24 -30.69 35.51
C LEU A 348 -27.35 -30.18 36.45
N GLU A 349 -27.83 -28.96 36.25
CA GLU A 349 -28.98 -28.45 36.99
C GLU A 349 -30.27 -29.22 36.67
N SER A 350 -30.45 -29.67 35.43
CA SER A 350 -31.59 -30.51 35.05
C SER A 350 -31.51 -31.90 35.67
N ASP A 351 -30.33 -32.52 35.65
CA ASP A 351 -30.09 -33.82 36.29
C ASP A 351 -30.33 -33.73 37.80
N ASN A 352 -29.89 -32.64 38.44
CA ASN A 352 -30.08 -32.43 39.87
C ASN A 352 -31.57 -32.25 40.23
N ARG A 353 -32.37 -31.60 39.38
CA ARG A 353 -33.84 -31.55 39.55
C ARG A 353 -34.46 -32.95 39.50
N VAL A 354 -34.09 -33.76 38.50
CA VAL A 354 -34.58 -35.14 38.38
C VAL A 354 -34.18 -36.00 39.57
N LEU A 355 -32.95 -35.87 40.06
CA LEU A 355 -32.50 -36.59 41.26
C LEU A 355 -33.30 -36.21 42.50
N LYS A 356 -33.61 -34.92 42.68
CA LYS A 356 -34.48 -34.47 43.79
C LYS A 356 -35.89 -35.02 43.69
N ASP A 357 -36.47 -35.05 42.48
CA ASP A 357 -37.80 -35.61 42.27
C ASP A 357 -37.83 -37.11 42.59
N ASN A 358 -36.79 -37.85 42.19
CA ASN A 358 -36.62 -39.27 42.54
C ASN A 358 -36.46 -39.46 44.05
N GLU A 359 -35.66 -38.63 44.73
CA GLU A 359 -35.50 -38.69 46.19
C GLU A 359 -36.84 -38.46 46.91
N ILE A 360 -37.64 -37.48 46.47
CA ILE A 360 -38.98 -37.24 47.01
C ILE A 360 -39.90 -38.44 46.76
N GLN A 361 -39.86 -39.02 45.55
CA GLN A 361 -40.65 -40.20 45.21
C GLN A 361 -40.29 -41.41 46.07
N ASP A 362 -38.98 -41.66 46.25
CA ASP A 362 -38.48 -42.73 47.11
C ASP A 362 -38.88 -42.51 48.56
N GLN A 363 -38.80 -41.27 49.06
CA GLN A 363 -39.25 -40.91 50.41
C GLN A 363 -40.74 -41.18 50.61
N CYS A 364 -41.59 -40.82 49.64
CA CYS A 364 -43.02 -41.14 49.66
C CYS A 364 -43.27 -42.65 49.69
N LYS A 365 -42.51 -43.42 48.91
CA LYS A 365 -42.61 -44.89 48.89
C LYS A 365 -42.16 -45.53 50.19
N ILE A 366 -41.09 -45.01 50.81
CA ILE A 366 -40.64 -45.43 52.14
C ILE A 366 -41.73 -45.16 53.18
N ASN A 367 -42.31 -43.95 53.18
CA ASN A 367 -43.39 -43.60 54.11
C ASN A 367 -44.60 -44.53 53.95
N GLN A 368 -44.98 -44.89 52.71
CA GLN A 368 -46.05 -45.85 52.46
C GLN A 368 -45.72 -47.23 53.02
N LEU A 369 -44.51 -47.75 52.77
CA LEU A 369 -44.09 -49.06 53.30
C LEU A 369 -44.03 -49.07 54.83
N VAL A 370 -43.71 -47.94 55.46
CA VAL A 370 -43.75 -47.79 56.92
C VAL A 370 -45.19 -47.86 57.42
N ALA A 371 -46.14 -47.17 56.78
CA ALA A 371 -47.56 -47.26 57.13
C ALA A 371 -48.11 -48.68 56.95
N ASP A 372 -47.84 -49.33 55.82
CA ASP A 372 -48.25 -50.71 55.55
C ASP A 372 -47.69 -51.69 56.61
N LYS A 373 -46.44 -51.46 57.05
CA LYS A 373 -45.82 -52.23 58.14
C LYS A 373 -46.56 -52.03 59.46
N GLU A 374 -46.94 -50.81 59.81
CA GLU A 374 -47.70 -50.50 61.04
C GLU A 374 -49.10 -51.12 61.03
N ASP A 375 -49.77 -51.11 59.87
CA ASP A 375 -51.05 -51.77 59.66
C ASP A 375 -50.91 -53.30 59.83
N LEU A 376 -49.91 -53.90 59.19
CA LEU A 376 -49.62 -55.34 59.32
C LEU A 376 -49.28 -55.74 60.76
N LEU A 377 -48.55 -54.91 61.50
CA LEU A 377 -48.28 -55.14 62.93
C LEU A 377 -49.57 -55.08 63.76
N SER A 378 -50.45 -54.12 63.48
CA SER A 378 -51.74 -53.99 64.16
C SER A 378 -52.66 -55.18 63.89
N GLU A 379 -52.66 -55.68 62.65
CA GLU A 379 -53.41 -56.87 62.25
C GLU A 379 -52.81 -58.13 62.89
N LEU A 380 -51.48 -58.24 62.95
CA LEU A 380 -50.79 -59.31 63.67
C LEU A 380 -51.18 -59.33 65.15
N GLU A 381 -51.14 -58.19 65.85
CA GLU A 381 -51.58 -58.12 67.25
C GLU A 381 -53.06 -58.50 67.42
N ARG A 382 -53.92 -58.12 66.47
CA ARG A 382 -55.35 -58.52 66.48
C ARG A 382 -55.48 -60.03 66.38
N THR A 383 -54.81 -60.64 65.41
CA THR A 383 -54.85 -62.10 65.21
C THR A 383 -54.23 -62.85 66.39
N GLU A 384 -53.21 -62.31 67.04
CA GLU A 384 -52.64 -62.88 68.27
C GLU A 384 -53.63 -62.85 69.44
N ARG A 385 -54.39 -61.74 69.60
CA ARG A 385 -55.47 -61.66 70.60
C ARG A 385 -56.58 -62.66 70.31
N GLU A 386 -57.06 -62.72 69.07
CA GLU A 386 -58.08 -63.70 68.65
C GLU A 386 -57.62 -65.14 68.88
N LYS A 387 -56.35 -65.44 68.57
CA LYS A 387 -55.73 -66.75 68.84
C LYS A 387 -55.72 -67.05 70.35
N MET A 388 -55.43 -66.07 71.20
CA MET A 388 -55.44 -66.24 72.66
C MET A 388 -56.86 -66.47 73.20
N ASP A 389 -57.85 -65.74 72.70
CA ASP A 389 -59.27 -65.93 73.07
C ASP A 389 -59.77 -67.31 72.64
N LEU A 390 -59.44 -67.74 71.42
CA LEU A 390 -59.74 -69.09 70.94
C LEU A 390 -59.06 -70.14 71.81
N LYS A 391 -57.79 -69.94 72.19
CA LYS A 391 -57.07 -70.83 73.10
C LYS A 391 -57.78 -70.92 74.46
N MET A 392 -58.16 -69.79 75.07
CA MET A 392 -58.90 -69.76 76.33
C MET A 392 -60.24 -70.49 76.24
N ARG A 393 -60.94 -70.34 75.11
CA ARG A 393 -62.21 -71.03 74.84
C ARG A 393 -62.02 -72.54 74.69
N VAL A 394 -60.99 -72.96 73.96
CA VAL A 394 -60.60 -74.38 73.83
C VAL A 394 -60.22 -74.96 75.20
N ASP A 395 -59.44 -74.26 76.02
CA ASP A 395 -59.07 -74.71 77.36
C ASP A 395 -60.29 -74.82 78.29
N SER A 396 -61.24 -73.90 78.18
CA SER A 396 -62.50 -73.94 78.93
C SER A 396 -63.37 -75.12 78.51
N LEU A 397 -63.55 -75.32 77.20
CA LEU A 397 -64.30 -76.46 76.66
C LEU A 397 -63.62 -77.78 77.02
N SER A 398 -62.29 -77.85 76.99
CA SER A 398 -61.52 -79.02 77.40
C SER A 398 -61.76 -79.35 78.88
N ARG A 399 -61.74 -78.35 79.77
CA ARG A 399 -62.10 -78.51 81.20
C ARG A 399 -63.55 -78.93 81.40
N GLU A 400 -64.48 -78.44 80.58
CA GLU A 400 -65.89 -78.83 80.63
C GLU A 400 -66.11 -80.27 80.17
N ILE A 401 -65.44 -80.70 79.10
CA ILE A 401 -65.39 -82.09 78.65
C ILE A 401 -64.85 -82.97 79.77
N GLU A 402 -63.74 -82.57 80.41
CA GLU A 402 -63.14 -83.32 81.52
C GLU A 402 -64.10 -83.46 82.72
N LYS A 403 -64.81 -82.38 83.08
CA LYS A 403 -65.88 -82.43 84.10
C LYS A 403 -67.03 -83.36 83.72
N LEU A 404 -67.50 -83.30 82.47
CA LEU A 404 -68.56 -84.18 81.98
C LEU A 404 -68.12 -85.64 82.00
N LEU A 405 -66.87 -85.92 81.60
CA LEU A 405 -66.27 -87.24 81.69
C LEU A 405 -66.23 -87.75 83.14
N ASN A 406 -65.75 -86.91 84.06
CA ASN A 406 -65.72 -87.26 85.49
C ASN A 406 -67.12 -87.48 86.06
N ASN A 407 -68.10 -86.64 85.70
CA ASN A 407 -69.49 -86.83 86.12
C ASN A 407 -70.11 -88.11 85.54
N GLN A 408 -69.80 -88.47 84.30
CA GLN A 408 -70.22 -89.75 83.72
C GLN A 408 -69.57 -90.92 84.47
N GLN A 409 -68.27 -90.82 84.78
CA GLN A 409 -67.57 -91.85 85.55
C GLN A 409 -68.12 -91.98 86.98
N GLU A 410 -68.45 -90.87 87.64
CA GLU A 410 -69.10 -90.86 88.96
C GLU A 410 -70.51 -91.43 88.90
N ARG A 411 -71.30 -91.09 87.88
CA ARG A 411 -72.63 -91.70 87.68
C ARG A 411 -72.53 -93.20 87.42
N ALA A 412 -71.62 -93.63 86.56
CA ALA A 412 -71.36 -95.05 86.33
C ALA A 412 -70.96 -95.76 87.63
N SER A 413 -70.07 -95.14 88.44
CA SER A 413 -69.68 -95.66 89.76
C SER A 413 -70.85 -95.69 90.77
N GLN A 414 -71.73 -94.69 90.75
CA GLN A 414 -72.93 -94.65 91.59
C GLN A 414 -73.99 -95.66 91.13
N GLU A 415 -74.17 -95.87 89.83
CA GLU A 415 -75.02 -96.91 89.26
C GLU A 415 -74.48 -98.30 89.61
N ASP A 416 -73.18 -98.52 89.50
CA ASP A 416 -72.52 -99.75 89.96
C ASP A 416 -72.75 -99.97 91.46
N LYS A 417 -72.64 -98.90 92.27
CA LYS A 417 -72.90 -98.97 93.72
C LYS A 417 -74.38 -99.26 94.02
N ALA A 418 -75.30 -98.63 93.31
CA ALA A 418 -76.73 -98.87 93.42
C ALA A 418 -77.11 -100.30 92.99
N TYR A 419 -76.45 -100.81 91.95
CA TYR A 419 -76.59 -102.19 91.50
C TYR A 419 -76.09 -103.17 92.57
N GLN A 420 -74.94 -102.89 93.19
CA GLN A 420 -74.44 -103.69 94.32
C GLN A 420 -75.37 -103.64 95.54
N ASP A 421 -75.90 -102.47 95.90
CA ASP A 421 -76.84 -102.32 97.02
C ASP A 421 -78.18 -103.03 96.74
N ALA A 422 -78.67 -103.02 95.49
CA ALA A 422 -79.85 -103.78 95.08
C ALA A 422 -79.62 -105.31 95.17
N LEU A 423 -78.43 -105.78 94.75
CA LEU A 423 -78.00 -107.17 94.94
C LEU A 423 -77.96 -107.55 96.42
N ARG A 424 -77.45 -106.65 97.28
CA ARG A 424 -77.39 -106.86 98.72
C ARG A 424 -78.79 -106.98 99.33
N LYS A 425 -79.73 -106.10 98.95
CA LYS A 425 -81.13 -106.19 99.38
C LYS A 425 -81.83 -107.47 98.91
N GLN A 426 -81.53 -107.95 97.70
CA GLN A 426 -82.05 -109.25 97.25
C GLN A 426 -81.48 -110.40 98.06
N ASN A 427 -80.19 -110.35 98.42
CA ASN A 427 -79.58 -111.33 99.30
C ASN A 427 -80.18 -111.30 100.71
N ASP A 428 -80.41 -110.12 101.29
CA ASP A 428 -81.09 -110.00 102.59
C ASP A 428 -82.52 -110.60 102.54
N ARG A 429 -83.22 -110.42 101.42
CA ARG A 429 -84.55 -111.00 101.17
C ARG A 429 -84.50 -112.53 100.99
N LEU A 430 -83.42 -113.03 100.39
CA LEU A 430 -83.13 -114.47 100.31
C LEU A 430 -82.82 -115.05 101.69
N ASP A 431 -82.10 -114.33 102.55
CA ASP A 431 -81.85 -114.73 103.95
C ASP A 431 -83.15 -114.76 104.77
N GLU A 432 -84.06 -113.81 104.53
CA GLU A 432 -85.40 -113.81 105.13
C GLU A 432 -86.26 -114.96 104.64
N LEU A 433 -86.22 -115.28 103.35
CA LEU A 433 -86.86 -116.49 102.80
C LEU A 433 -86.23 -117.76 103.38
N TYR A 434 -84.91 -117.79 103.59
CA TYR A 434 -84.22 -118.88 104.26
C TYR A 434 -84.70 -119.06 105.70
N LYS A 435 -84.95 -117.98 106.44
CA LYS A 435 -85.57 -118.05 107.78
C LYS A 435 -86.99 -118.59 107.74
N VAL A 436 -87.79 -118.22 106.74
CA VAL A 436 -89.16 -118.75 106.57
C VAL A 436 -89.14 -120.23 106.19
N VAL A 437 -88.23 -120.65 105.30
CA VAL A 437 -88.03 -122.06 104.93
C VAL A 437 -87.51 -122.87 106.13
N GLN A 438 -86.63 -122.31 106.95
CA GLN A 438 -86.17 -122.95 108.19
C GLN A 438 -87.31 -123.12 109.19
N ALA A 439 -88.18 -122.11 109.35
CA ALA A 439 -89.36 -122.18 110.21
C ALA A 439 -90.42 -123.19 109.71
N LEU A 440 -90.49 -123.43 108.39
CA LEU A 440 -91.33 -124.49 107.81
C LEU A 440 -90.69 -125.88 107.98
N SER A 441 -89.37 -125.99 107.86
CA SER A 441 -88.62 -127.23 108.11
C SER A 441 -88.67 -127.69 109.57
N ASP A 442 -88.83 -126.78 110.53
CA ASP A 442 -88.95 -127.12 111.96
C ASP A 442 -90.39 -127.53 112.35
N ARG A 443 -91.40 -127.18 111.54
CA ARG A 443 -92.81 -127.56 111.74
C ARG A 443 -93.16 -128.95 111.19
N ASP A 444 -92.40 -129.46 110.21
CA ASP A 444 -92.57 -130.80 109.63
C ASP A 444 -91.84 -131.93 110.39
N ARG A 445 -91.09 -131.60 111.47
CA ARG A 445 -90.26 -132.57 112.20
C ARG A 445 -90.94 -133.28 113.38
N GLN A 446 -92.22 -133.05 113.67
CA GLN A 446 -92.93 -133.65 114.82
C GLN A 446 -94.00 -134.72 114.50
N THR A 447 -94.23 -135.11 113.25
CA THR A 447 -95.39 -135.97 112.91
C THR A 447 -95.17 -137.22 112.06
N ARG A 448 -93.95 -137.74 111.83
CA ARG A 448 -93.81 -139.11 111.27
C ARG A 448 -92.41 -139.73 111.42
N ASN A 449 -92.28 -140.63 112.39
CA ASN A 449 -91.36 -141.76 112.33
C ASN A 449 -91.88 -142.75 111.26
N LEU A 450 -91.04 -143.14 110.30
CA LEU A 450 -90.89 -144.50 109.77
C LEU A 450 -90.11 -144.49 108.43
N PHE A 451 -89.02 -145.27 108.41
CA PHE A 451 -88.62 -146.17 107.31
C PHE A 451 -87.73 -145.67 106.16
N ILE A 452 -86.49 -146.17 106.23
CA ILE A 452 -85.62 -146.76 105.19
C ILE A 452 -84.84 -145.89 104.18
N GLY A 453 -83.52 -146.20 104.16
CA GLY A 453 -82.70 -146.34 102.95
C GLY A 453 -81.85 -145.11 102.64
N GLY A 454 -80.57 -145.08 103.01
CA GLY A 454 -79.48 -145.62 102.17
C GLY A 454 -78.68 -144.44 101.61
N SER A 455 -77.46 -144.19 102.11
CA SER A 455 -76.19 -144.49 101.41
C SER A 455 -76.14 -143.94 99.98
N SER A 456 -75.14 -143.17 99.53
CA SER A 456 -73.75 -143.07 99.98
C SER A 456 -73.02 -142.15 98.99
N MET A 457 -71.90 -141.58 99.45
CA MET A 457 -70.65 -141.37 98.69
C MET A 457 -70.70 -140.51 97.40
N SER A 458 -69.67 -139.79 97.01
CA SER A 458 -68.39 -139.35 97.54
C SER A 458 -67.74 -138.64 96.35
N LYS A 459 -66.87 -137.68 96.64
CA LYS A 459 -65.63 -137.43 95.89
C LYS A 459 -65.81 -136.90 94.45
N ALA A 460 -65.31 -135.71 94.16
CA ALA A 460 -63.89 -135.46 93.90
C ALA A 460 -63.80 -134.87 92.48
N ILE A 461 -62.91 -133.98 92.09
CA ILE A 461 -61.69 -133.42 92.67
C ILE A 461 -61.27 -132.34 91.67
N ARG A 462 -60.75 -131.22 92.22
CA ARG A 462 -59.57 -130.43 91.81
C ARG A 462 -59.45 -130.05 90.31
N SER A 463 -59.02 -128.86 89.97
CA SER A 463 -57.83 -128.16 90.47
C SER A 463 -57.92 -126.72 89.96
N ALA A 464 -57.78 -125.72 90.82
CA ALA A 464 -56.50 -125.09 91.18
C ALA A 464 -55.96 -124.23 90.03
N ALA A 465 -55.35 -123.07 90.23
CA ALA A 465 -54.77 -122.42 91.40
C ALA A 465 -54.61 -120.95 90.97
N ARG A 466 -55.12 -119.99 91.73
CA ARG A 466 -54.53 -119.34 92.92
C ARG A 466 -53.89 -117.99 92.52
N PRO A 467 -54.01 -116.95 93.36
CA PRO A 467 -53.71 -115.54 93.09
C PRO A 467 -52.40 -115.17 93.84
N PRO A 468 -52.26 -114.04 94.56
CA PRO A 468 -52.49 -112.61 94.26
C PRO A 468 -51.19 -111.78 94.48
N LYS A 469 -51.14 -110.56 93.94
CA LYS A 469 -50.80 -109.31 94.65
C LYS A 469 -50.80 -108.15 93.67
#